data_AF-A0A226N279-F1
#
_entry.id   AF-A0A226N279-F1
#
_cell.length_a   1.000
_cell.length_b   1.000
_cell.length_c   1.000
_cell.angle_alpha   90.00
_cell.angle_beta   90.00
_cell.angle_gamma   90.00
#
_symmetry.space_group_name_H-M   'P 1'
#
loop_
_entity.id
_entity.type
_entity.pdbx_description
1 polymer ?
#
loop_
_entity_poly.entity_id
_entity_poly.type
_entity_poly.pdbx_seq_one_letter_code
_entity_poly.pdbx_strand_id
1 'polypeptide(L)'
;MSLPPTFPVVQQVRPAPAVPHPEPAELRDAARCMVVDEDGRRVPFGTLYRRQKTVVVFVRNFLCYTCKEYVEDLAKVPRSYLQEANVRLIVIGQSSYHHIKPFCSLTGYPHEMYVDPQREIYKILGMKRGEGNGISGKNNFLIFM
;
A
#
# COMPACT_ATOMS: atom_id res chain seq x y z
N MET A 1 35.64 23.15 48.31
CA MET A 1 36.07 22.19 47.27
C MET A 1 34.81 21.61 46.65
N SER A 2 34.39 22.09 45.47
CA SER A 2 33.14 21.70 44.81
C SER A 2 33.43 20.70 43.68
N LEU A 3 32.79 19.52 43.73
CA LEU A 3 32.85 18.48 42.69
C LEU A 3 32.14 18.94 41.40
N PRO A 4 32.63 18.58 40.20
CA PRO A 4 31.97 18.93 38.96
C PRO A 4 30.70 18.07 38.73
N PRO A 5 29.66 18.61 38.08
CA PRO A 5 28.45 17.85 37.76
C PRO A 5 28.71 16.85 36.63
N THR A 6 28.33 15.60 36.85
CA THR A 6 28.32 14.54 35.85
C THR A 6 27.11 14.70 34.93
N PHE A 7 27.33 14.97 33.64
CA PHE A 7 26.27 14.89 32.64
C PHE A 7 25.95 13.43 32.33
N PRO A 8 24.66 13.04 32.21
CA PRO A 8 24.32 11.69 31.77
C PRO A 8 24.70 11.53 30.30
N VAL A 9 25.52 10.51 30.01
CA VAL A 9 25.85 10.10 28.64
C VAL A 9 24.58 9.55 27.99
N VAL A 10 23.98 10.31 27.08
CA VAL A 10 22.94 9.81 26.19
C VAL A 10 23.60 8.98 25.09
N GLN A 11 23.69 7.67 25.31
CA GLN A 11 24.15 6.76 24.26
C GLN A 11 23.01 6.54 23.26
N GLN A 12 23.07 7.24 22.12
CA GLN A 12 22.19 6.96 20.99
C GLN A 12 22.41 5.50 20.55
N VAL A 13 21.37 4.69 20.69
CA VAL A 13 21.29 3.36 20.07
C VAL A 13 21.33 3.58 18.56
N ARG A 14 22.47 3.24 17.94
CA ARG A 14 22.58 3.23 16.49
C ARG A 14 21.61 2.16 15.95
N PRO A 15 20.78 2.46 14.93
CA PRO A 15 20.01 1.42 14.28
C PRO A 15 20.96 0.35 13.76
N ALA A 16 20.71 -0.91 14.10
CA ALA A 16 21.44 -2.02 13.52
C ALA A 16 21.29 -1.97 11.99
N PRO A 17 22.34 -2.29 11.21
CA PRO A 17 22.20 -2.41 9.77
C PRO A 17 21.11 -3.45 9.46
N ALA A 18 20.05 -3.01 8.80
CA ALA A 18 18.96 -3.87 8.37
C ALA A 18 19.55 -4.94 7.43
N VAL A 19 19.62 -6.18 7.91
CA VAL A 19 19.97 -7.32 7.08
C VAL A 19 18.92 -7.39 5.97
N PRO A 20 19.29 -7.50 4.68
CA PRO A 20 18.31 -7.64 3.62
C PRO A 20 17.55 -8.95 3.85
N HIS A 21 16.34 -8.85 4.38
CA HIS A 21 15.43 -9.98 4.38
C HIS A 21 15.10 -10.26 2.91
N PRO A 22 15.31 -11.50 2.41
CA PRO A 22 14.92 -11.84 1.05
C PRO A 22 13.43 -11.55 0.91
N GLU A 23 13.05 -10.83 -0.15
CA GLU A 23 11.65 -10.51 -0.38
C GLU A 23 10.82 -11.82 -0.38
N PRO A 24 9.66 -11.84 0.29
CA PRO A 24 8.79 -13.00 0.30
C PRO A 24 8.55 -13.46 -1.14
N ALA A 25 8.63 -14.77 -1.40
CA ALA A 25 8.47 -15.33 -2.74
C ALA A 25 7.17 -14.86 -3.41
N GLU A 26 6.10 -14.75 -2.60
CA GLU A 26 4.79 -14.22 -2.99
C GLU A 26 4.87 -12.80 -3.55
N LEU A 27 5.64 -11.90 -2.93
CA LEU A 27 5.80 -10.53 -3.42
C LEU A 27 6.54 -10.49 -4.76
N ARG A 28 7.58 -11.33 -4.90
CA ARG A 28 8.33 -11.45 -6.16
C ARG A 28 7.47 -12.00 -7.29
N ASP A 29 6.58 -12.95 -7.00
CA ASP A 29 5.66 -13.51 -7.98
C ASP A 29 4.56 -12.51 -8.33
N ALA A 30 3.98 -11.84 -7.33
CA ALA A 30 3.01 -10.76 -7.52
C ALA A 30 3.58 -9.59 -8.33
N ALA A 31 4.87 -9.29 -8.19
CA ALA A 31 5.55 -8.24 -8.95
C ALA A 31 5.44 -8.40 -10.48
N ARG A 32 5.25 -9.64 -10.95
CA ARG A 32 5.12 -10.00 -12.37
C ARG A 32 3.68 -9.88 -12.88
N CYS A 33 2.70 -9.79 -11.98
CA CYS A 33 1.30 -9.62 -12.35
C CYS A 33 1.05 -8.24 -12.96
N MET A 34 0.02 -8.15 -13.80
CA MET A 34 -0.36 -6.92 -14.47
C MET A 34 -1.56 -6.28 -13.77
N VAL A 35 -1.41 -5.00 -13.42
CA VAL A 35 -2.54 -4.14 -13.05
C VAL A 35 -2.96 -3.29 -14.25
N VAL A 36 -4.14 -2.69 -14.19
CA VAL A 36 -4.65 -1.80 -15.25
C VAL A 36 -4.90 -0.41 -14.68
N ASP A 37 -4.41 0.63 -15.37
CA ASP A 37 -4.64 2.03 -15.01
C ASP A 37 -6.02 2.54 -15.48
N GLU A 38 -6.33 3.80 -15.18
CA GLU A 38 -7.59 4.45 -15.55
C GLU A 38 -7.82 4.61 -17.07
N ASP A 39 -6.77 4.47 -17.87
CA ASP A 39 -6.81 4.54 -19.33
C ASP A 39 -6.87 3.15 -19.98
N GLY A 40 -6.87 2.08 -19.19
CA GLY A 40 -6.88 0.70 -19.68
C GLY A 40 -5.49 0.16 -20.00
N ARG A 41 -4.41 0.88 -19.68
CA ARG A 41 -3.04 0.41 -19.92
C ARG A 41 -2.66 -0.61 -18.86
N ARG A 42 -2.04 -1.70 -19.30
CA ARG A 42 -1.53 -2.75 -18.42
C ARG A 42 -0.12 -2.43 -17.97
N VAL A 43 0.11 -2.45 -16.65
CA VAL A 43 1.39 -2.12 -16.02
C VAL A 43 1.80 -3.25 -15.07
N PRO A 44 3.07 -3.71 -15.08
CA PRO A 44 3.51 -4.72 -14.11
C PRO A 44 3.51 -4.17 -12.69
N PHE A 45 2.92 -4.90 -11.74
CA PHE A 45 2.76 -4.48 -10.35
C PHE A 45 4.08 -4.06 -9.69
N GLY A 46 5.16 -4.79 -9.95
CA GLY A 46 6.49 -4.49 -9.43
C GLY A 46 7.00 -3.09 -9.79
N THR A 47 6.59 -2.56 -10.94
CA THR A 47 7.01 -1.21 -11.37
C THR A 47 6.43 -0.12 -10.49
N LEU A 48 5.31 -0.37 -9.81
CA LEU A 48 4.63 0.60 -8.97
C LEU A 48 5.42 0.95 -7.70
N TYR A 49 6.28 0.07 -7.20
CA TYR A 49 7.01 0.31 -5.95
C TYR A 49 8.53 0.18 -6.07
N ARG A 50 9.05 -0.22 -7.24
CA ARG A 50 10.50 -0.43 -7.43
C ARG A 50 11.36 0.83 -7.24
N ARG A 51 10.83 2.01 -7.58
CA ARG A 51 11.59 3.28 -7.57
C ARG A 51 11.34 4.16 -6.35
N GLN A 52 10.19 3.98 -5.70
CA GLN A 52 9.72 4.87 -4.66
C GLN A 52 8.94 4.06 -3.62
N LYS A 53 9.12 4.41 -2.34
CA LYS A 53 8.33 3.82 -1.26
C LYS A 53 6.86 4.02 -1.57
N THR A 54 6.09 2.94 -1.57
CA THR A 54 4.71 2.98 -2.01
C THR A 54 3.84 2.23 -1.03
N VAL A 55 2.82 2.91 -0.50
CA VAL A 55 1.73 2.31 0.26
C VAL A 55 0.69 1.83 -0.74
N VAL A 56 0.53 0.52 -0.82
CA VAL A 56 -0.44 -0.13 -1.71
C VAL A 56 -1.65 -0.57 -0.89
N VAL A 57 -2.82 -0.06 -1.24
CA VAL A 57 -4.07 -0.36 -0.57
C VAL A 57 -4.96 -1.18 -1.49
N PHE A 58 -5.28 -2.42 -1.11
CA PHE A 58 -6.23 -3.24 -1.85
C PHE A 58 -7.64 -3.04 -1.33
N VAL A 59 -8.59 -2.79 -2.23
CA VAL A 59 -10.02 -2.66 -1.93
C VAL A 59 -10.82 -3.70 -2.71
N ARG A 60 -11.96 -4.13 -2.16
CA ARG A 60 -12.80 -5.18 -2.77
C ARG A 60 -13.36 -4.80 -4.13
N ASN A 61 -14.11 -3.71 -4.22
CA ASN A 61 -14.67 -3.24 -5.48
C ASN A 61 -15.07 -1.77 -5.38
N PHE A 62 -15.07 -1.07 -6.50
CA PHE A 62 -15.40 0.37 -6.59
C PHE A 62 -16.91 0.67 -6.56
N LEU A 63 -17.75 -0.33 -6.26
CA LEU A 63 -19.21 -0.18 -6.13
C LEU A 63 -19.69 -0.48 -4.70
N CYS A 64 -18.78 -0.71 -3.77
CA CYS A 64 -19.07 -1.03 -2.39
C CYS A 64 -19.11 0.25 -1.56
N TYR A 65 -20.18 0.42 -0.78
CA TYR A 65 -20.34 1.55 0.14
C TYR A 65 -19.15 1.69 1.10
N THR A 66 -18.70 0.57 1.69
CA THR A 66 -17.57 0.57 2.62
C THR A 66 -16.25 0.92 1.93
N CYS A 67 -16.03 0.46 0.69
CA CYS A 67 -14.85 0.86 -0.07
C CYS A 67 -14.87 2.35 -0.43
N LYS A 68 -16.06 2.91 -0.70
CA LYS A 68 -16.23 4.35 -0.93
C LYS A 68 -15.80 5.14 0.30
N GLU A 69 -16.38 4.87 1.47
CA GLU A 69 -16.05 5.59 2.71
C GLU A 69 -14.56 5.49 3.03
N TYR A 70 -13.98 4.30 2.91
CA TYR A 70 -12.57 4.09 3.17
C TYR A 70 -11.67 4.89 2.21
N VAL A 71 -12.02 4.97 0.94
CA VAL A 71 -11.25 5.74 -0.05
C VAL A 71 -11.46 7.25 0.10
N GLU A 72 -12.63 7.70 0.55
CA GLU A 72 -12.86 9.10 0.95
C GLU A 72 -11.96 9.50 2.12
N ASP A 73 -11.73 8.60 3.08
CA ASP A 73 -10.78 8.85 4.16
C ASP A 73 -9.33 8.92 3.65
N LEU A 74 -8.94 8.04 2.72
CA LEU A 74 -7.62 8.11 2.08
C LEU A 74 -7.44 9.39 1.25
N ALA A 75 -8.52 9.93 0.67
CA ALA A 75 -8.50 11.18 -0.08
C ALA A 75 -8.12 12.39 0.80
N LYS A 76 -8.36 12.31 2.11
CA LYS A 76 -7.99 13.36 3.08
C LYS A 76 -6.48 13.45 3.32
N VAL A 77 -5.70 12.43 2.93
CA VAL A 77 -4.24 12.46 3.06
C VAL A 77 -3.65 13.48 2.08
N PRO A 78 -3.01 14.57 2.56
CA PRO A 78 -2.49 15.61 1.69
C PRO A 78 -1.37 15.10 0.78
N ARG A 79 -1.41 15.47 -0.50
CA ARG A 79 -0.34 15.14 -1.47
C ARG A 79 1.03 15.67 -1.01
N SER A 80 1.09 16.83 -0.36
CA SER A 80 2.34 17.43 0.12
C SER A 80 3.07 16.54 1.11
N TYR A 81 2.35 15.93 2.06
CA TYR A 81 2.93 15.04 3.08
C TYR A 81 3.56 13.80 2.44
N LEU A 82 2.88 13.23 1.43
CA LEU A 82 3.40 12.09 0.68
C LEU A 82 4.63 12.46 -0.15
N GLN A 83 4.61 13.62 -0.79
CA GLN A 83 5.74 14.14 -1.58
C GLN A 83 6.97 14.43 -0.71
N GLU A 84 6.79 15.12 0.42
CA GLU A 84 7.85 15.42 1.39
C GLU A 84 8.49 14.13 1.95
N ALA A 85 7.67 13.10 2.19
CA ALA A 85 8.15 11.79 2.64
C ALA A 85 8.74 10.91 1.51
N ASN A 86 8.68 11.36 0.25
CA ASN A 86 9.00 10.56 -0.92
C ASN A 86 8.26 9.20 -0.95
N VAL A 87 6.97 9.24 -0.61
CA VAL A 87 6.06 8.09 -0.57
C VAL A 87 4.94 8.29 -1.58
N ARG A 88 4.52 7.21 -2.23
CA ARG A 88 3.28 7.16 -3.01
C ARG A 88 2.19 6.42 -2.25
N LEU A 89 0.94 6.84 -2.44
CA LEU A 89 -0.24 6.13 -1.96
C LEU A 89 -1.04 5.69 -3.20
N ILE A 90 -1.25 4.39 -3.33
CA ILE A 90 -1.99 3.82 -4.46
C ILE A 90 -3.12 2.92 -3.98
N VAL A 91 -4.25 2.95 -4.68
CA VAL A 91 -5.38 2.03 -4.45
C VAL A 91 -5.49 1.04 -5.61
N ILE A 92 -5.67 -0.24 -5.29
CA ILE A 92 -5.91 -1.31 -6.27
C ILE A 92 -7.27 -1.96 -5.98
N GLY A 93 -8.20 -1.84 -6.93
CA GLY A 93 -9.51 -2.50 -6.87
C GLY A 93 -9.59 -3.79 -7.68
N GLN A 94 -10.67 -4.55 -7.51
CA GLN A 94 -10.93 -5.81 -8.24
C GLN A 94 -12.06 -5.67 -9.27
N SER A 95 -12.22 -4.49 -9.86
CA SER A 95 -13.29 -4.15 -10.80
C SER A 95 -12.74 -3.81 -12.18
N SER A 96 -13.61 -3.50 -13.15
CA SER A 96 -13.17 -3.00 -14.45
C SER A 96 -12.53 -1.61 -14.34
N TYR A 97 -11.53 -1.33 -15.17
CA TYR A 97 -10.82 -0.04 -15.20
C TYR A 97 -11.76 1.13 -15.53
N HIS A 98 -12.85 0.87 -16.26
CA HIS A 98 -13.90 1.86 -16.55
C HIS A 98 -14.51 2.49 -15.29
N HIS A 99 -14.43 1.82 -14.13
CA HIS A 99 -14.92 2.35 -12.87
C HIS A 99 -13.93 3.25 -12.13
N ILE A 100 -12.65 3.30 -12.52
CA ILE A 100 -11.65 4.12 -11.84
C ILE A 100 -12.06 5.60 -11.89
N LYS A 101 -12.28 6.16 -13.09
CA LYS A 101 -12.59 7.60 -13.26
C LYS A 101 -13.87 8.01 -12.49
N PRO A 102 -15.02 7.32 -12.65
CA PRO A 102 -16.21 7.64 -11.86
C PRO A 102 -15.99 7.53 -10.35
N PHE A 103 -15.25 6.52 -9.89
CA PHE A 103 -15.02 6.30 -8.47
C PHE A 103 -14.07 7.35 -7.86
N CYS A 104 -13.02 7.75 -8.58
CA CYS A 104 -12.17 8.88 -8.18
C CYS A 104 -12.98 10.19 -8.12
N SER A 105 -13.85 10.46 -9.10
CA SER A 105 -14.73 11.63 -9.07
C SER A 105 -15.71 11.60 -7.88
N LEU A 106 -16.27 10.43 -7.56
CA LEU A 106 -17.20 10.26 -6.46
C LEU A 106 -16.54 10.44 -5.08
N THR A 107 -15.34 9.90 -4.90
CA THR A 107 -14.62 9.89 -3.62
C THR A 107 -13.72 11.11 -3.42
N GLY A 108 -13.49 11.90 -4.47
CA GLY A 108 -12.50 12.96 -4.48
C GLY A 108 -11.06 12.45 -4.35
N TYR A 109 -10.82 11.15 -4.58
CA TYR A 109 -9.51 10.54 -4.40
C TYR A 109 -8.49 11.11 -5.38
N PRO A 110 -7.44 11.80 -4.89
CA PRO A 110 -6.55 12.54 -5.76
C PRO A 110 -5.28 11.74 -6.08
N HIS A 111 -5.11 10.51 -5.61
CA HIS A 111 -3.88 9.74 -5.84
C HIS A 111 -4.12 8.65 -6.89
N GLU A 112 -3.09 7.85 -7.15
CA GLU A 112 -3.12 6.89 -8.24
C GLU A 112 -4.00 5.67 -7.91
N MET A 113 -4.78 5.24 -8.90
CA MET A 113 -5.68 4.11 -8.75
C MET A 113 -5.54 3.14 -9.92
N TYR A 114 -5.54 1.85 -9.59
CA TYR A 114 -5.42 0.75 -10.54
C TYR A 114 -6.46 -0.32 -10.25
N VAL A 115 -6.58 -1.28 -11.17
CA VAL A 115 -7.35 -2.51 -10.94
C VAL A 115 -6.53 -3.76 -11.23
N ASP A 116 -6.83 -4.82 -10.48
CA ASP A 116 -6.43 -6.21 -10.76
C ASP A 116 -7.72 -7.01 -11.03
N PRO A 117 -8.24 -7.00 -12.28
CA PRO A 117 -9.52 -7.63 -12.59
C PRO A 117 -9.52 -9.15 -12.40
N GLN A 118 -8.36 -9.79 -12.57
CA GLN A 118 -8.19 -11.25 -12.47
C GLN A 118 -7.87 -11.72 -11.05
N ARG A 119 -7.65 -10.76 -10.13
CA ARG A 119 -7.33 -10.98 -8.71
C ARG A 119 -6.08 -11.85 -8.56
N GLU A 120 -5.14 -11.72 -9.49
CA GLU A 120 -3.90 -12.51 -9.48
C GLU A 120 -3.04 -12.15 -8.27
N ILE A 121 -2.85 -10.85 -8.04
CA ILE A 121 -2.03 -10.34 -6.92
C ILE A 121 -2.68 -10.74 -5.60
N TYR A 122 -4.01 -10.62 -5.52
CA TYR A 122 -4.77 -11.02 -4.36
C TYR A 122 -4.56 -12.50 -4.01
N LYS A 123 -4.63 -13.39 -5.01
CA LYS A 123 -4.42 -14.83 -4.81
C LYS A 123 -2.98 -15.13 -4.37
N ILE A 124 -1.99 -14.52 -5.05
CA ILE A 124 -0.57 -14.78 -4.79
C ILE A 124 -0.15 -14.29 -3.40
N LEU A 125 -0.64 -13.13 -2.97
CA LEU A 125 -0.33 -12.57 -1.65
C LEU A 125 -1.11 -13.24 -0.50
N GLY A 126 -1.89 -14.28 -0.79
CA GLY A 126 -2.65 -15.03 0.22
C GLY A 126 -3.79 -14.23 0.87
N MET A 127 -4.24 -13.17 0.20
CA MET A 127 -5.30 -12.29 0.68
C MET A 127 -6.64 -13.04 0.72
N LYS A 128 -7.34 -13.01 1.86
CA LYS A 128 -8.61 -13.72 2.06
C LYS A 128 -9.79 -12.75 2.10
N ARG A 129 -10.94 -13.19 1.56
CA ARG A 129 -12.21 -12.46 1.64
C ARG A 129 -12.74 -12.75 3.05
N GLY A 130 -12.91 -11.76 3.92
CA GLY A 130 -13.43 -12.01 5.28
C GLY A 130 -14.70 -12.87 5.22
N GLU A 131 -14.89 -13.92 6.02
CA GLU A 131 -14.66 -14.05 7.46
C GLU A 131 -13.67 -15.18 7.81
N GLY A 132 -12.71 -14.90 8.71
CA GLY A 132 -11.80 -15.94 9.22
C GLY A 132 -10.86 -15.38 10.26
N ASN A 133 -11.12 -15.72 11.53
CA ASN A 133 -10.28 -15.39 12.68
C ASN A 133 -8.95 -16.17 12.54
N GLY A 134 -7.96 -15.56 11.88
CA GLY A 134 -6.70 -16.22 11.58
C GLY A 134 -5.65 -15.21 11.17
N ILE A 135 -5.16 -14.43 12.14
CA ILE A 135 -3.91 -13.68 11.98
C ILE A 135 -2.79 -14.72 11.91
N SER A 136 -2.47 -15.20 10.70
CA SER A 136 -1.17 -15.80 10.46
C SER A 136 -0.22 -14.65 10.14
N GLY A 137 0.43 -14.15 11.18
CA GLY A 137 1.48 -13.15 11.08
C GLY A 137 2.62 -13.71 10.22
N LYS A 138 2.74 -13.20 8.99
CA LYS A 138 3.92 -13.29 8.11
C LYS A 138 3.82 -12.42 6.85
N ASN A 139 2.64 -11.91 6.50
CA ASN A 139 2.47 -11.16 5.25
C ASN A 139 2.27 -9.66 5.55
N ASN A 140 3.18 -8.80 5.08
CA ASN A 140 3.09 -7.33 5.14
C ASN A 140 1.95 -6.73 4.28
N PHE A 141 1.04 -7.57 3.78
CA PHE A 141 -0.03 -7.19 2.88
C PHE A 141 -1.38 -7.31 3.57
N LEU A 142 -1.80 -6.20 4.17
CA LEU A 142 -3.16 -6.05 4.66
C LEU A 142 -4.03 -5.66 3.47
N ILE A 143 -5.05 -6.47 3.16
CA ILE A 143 -6.22 -5.93 2.47
C ILE A 143 -6.88 -4.98 3.46
N PHE A 144 -7.13 -3.74 3.07
CA PHE A 144 -8.07 -2.94 3.81
C PHE A 144 -9.47 -3.21 3.24
N MET A 145 -10.18 -4.07 3.98
CA MET A 145 -11.61 -4.50 3.89
C MET A 145 -11.97 -5.62 2.93
#